data_AF-Q5I748-F1
#
_entry.id   AF-Q5I748-F1
#
_cell.length_a   1.000
_cell.length_b   1.000
_cell.length_c   1.000
_cell.angle_alpha   90.00
_cell.angle_beta   90.00
_cell.angle_gamma   90.00
#
_symmetry.space_group_name_H-M   'P 1'
#
loop_
_entity.id
_entity.type
_entity.pdbx_description
1 polymer ?
#
loop_
_entity_poly.entity_id
_entity_poly.type
_entity_poly.pdbx_seq_one_letter_code
_entity_poly.pdbx_strand_id
1 'polypeptide(L)'
;LEPWLVSEVRISGDLELISVLASGLPTSEVLDEIVDLEDLRSVPLPLHHRLDLFIGVFSTANNFKRRMAVRRAWMQYPAVKAGAVAVRFFVGLHKNQIVNEELWTELQTYRDIQLMPFVDYYSLITWKTVAICIFGTEVVTAKYVMKHDDDA
;
A
#
# COMPACT_ATOMS: atom_id res chain seq x y z
N LEU A 1 4.09 13.13 -7.90
CA LEU A 1 2.61 13.28 -7.92
C LEU A 1 2.03 11.90 -7.73
N GLU A 2 1.28 11.69 -6.66
CA GLU A 2 0.69 10.38 -6.39
C GLU A 2 -0.50 10.13 -7.34
N PRO A 3 -0.58 8.98 -8.03
CA PRO A 3 -1.62 8.72 -9.03
C PRO A 3 -3.06 8.86 -8.53
N TRP A 4 -3.30 8.64 -7.23
CA TRP A 4 -4.62 8.74 -6.59
C TRP A 4 -5.01 10.17 -6.19
N LEU A 5 -4.12 11.15 -6.37
CA LEU A 5 -4.41 12.58 -6.15
C LEU A 5 -4.80 13.30 -7.45
N VAL A 6 -4.82 12.60 -8.59
CA VAL A 6 -5.20 13.17 -9.88
C VAL A 6 -6.72 13.18 -10.01
N SER A 7 -7.33 14.35 -9.80
CA SER A 7 -8.77 14.57 -9.94
C SER A 7 -9.18 15.17 -11.29
N GLU A 8 -8.23 15.71 -12.06
CA GLU A 8 -8.49 16.40 -13.32
C GLU A 8 -7.47 16.03 -14.39
N VAL A 9 -7.96 15.84 -15.62
CA VAL A 9 -7.14 15.73 -16.83
C VAL A 9 -7.62 16.79 -17.80
N ARG A 10 -6.73 17.70 -18.20
CA ARG A 10 -7.01 18.73 -19.20
C ARG A 10 -6.35 18.38 -20.53
N ILE A 11 -7.16 18.32 -21.59
CA ILE A 11 -6.70 18.15 -22.98
C ILE A 11 -6.85 19.50 -23.69
N SER A 12 -5.81 19.98 -24.38
CA SER A 12 -5.82 21.26 -25.09
C SER A 12 -5.00 21.21 -26.37
N GLY A 13 -5.41 21.98 -27.38
CA GLY A 13 -4.78 22.04 -28.70
C GLY A 13 -5.81 21.91 -29.82
N ASP A 14 -5.35 21.82 -31.07
CA ASP A 14 -6.20 21.57 -32.23
C ASP A 14 -6.36 20.05 -32.43
N LEU A 15 -7.31 19.46 -31.70
CA LEU A 15 -7.54 18.01 -31.64
C LEU A 15 -9.03 17.71 -31.77
N GLU A 16 -9.38 16.68 -32.54
CA GLU A 16 -10.72 16.11 -32.59
C GLU A 16 -10.82 14.94 -31.60
N LEU A 17 -11.52 15.15 -30.48
CA LEU A 17 -11.69 14.15 -29.43
C LEU A 17 -12.79 13.15 -29.80
N ILE A 18 -12.41 11.89 -30.05
CA ILE A 18 -13.35 10.84 -30.48
C ILE A 18 -13.96 10.11 -29.27
N SER A 19 -13.16 9.74 -28.27
CA SER A 19 -13.66 9.12 -27.03
C SER A 19 -12.66 9.22 -25.89
N VAL A 20 -13.17 9.27 -24.65
CA VAL A 20 -12.38 9.12 -23.43
C VAL A 20 -12.94 7.92 -22.66
N LEU A 21 -12.07 7.00 -22.26
CA LEU A 21 -12.44 5.83 -21.46
C LEU A 21 -11.59 5.79 -20.19
N ALA A 22 -12.24 5.96 -19.04
CA ALA A 22 -11.64 5.74 -17.73
C ALA A 22 -12.15 4.39 -17.18
N SER A 23 -11.31 3.36 -17.18
CA SER A 23 -11.71 1.98 -16.87
C SER A 23 -11.63 1.61 -15.39
N GLY A 24 -11.34 2.57 -14.50
CA GLY A 24 -11.14 2.31 -13.08
C GLY A 24 -10.81 3.59 -12.31
N LEU A 25 -11.77 4.48 -12.19
CA LEU A 25 -11.73 5.56 -11.20
C LEU A 25 -12.36 5.04 -9.90
N PRO A 26 -11.79 5.34 -8.72
CA PRO A 26 -12.55 5.18 -7.48
C PRO A 26 -13.79 6.06 -7.58
N THR A 27 -14.98 5.47 -7.52
CA THR A 27 -16.25 6.20 -7.48
C THR A 27 -16.30 7.08 -6.25
N SER A 28 -16.71 8.35 -6.39
CA SER A 28 -16.72 9.31 -5.27
C SER A 28 -17.62 8.86 -4.10
N GLU A 29 -18.63 8.02 -4.38
CA GLU A 29 -19.48 7.40 -3.36
C GLU A 29 -18.69 6.55 -2.34
N VAL A 30 -17.52 6.03 -2.70
CA VAL A 30 -16.64 5.30 -1.77
C VAL A 30 -15.71 6.25 -1.02
N LEU A 31 -15.40 7.43 -1.58
CA LEU A 31 -14.49 8.41 -0.99
C LEU A 31 -15.16 9.28 0.07
N ASP A 32 -16.47 9.53 -0.03
CA ASP A 32 -17.21 10.33 0.97
C ASP A 32 -17.38 9.60 2.32
N GLU A 33 -17.31 8.26 2.34
CA GLU A 33 -17.29 7.44 3.56
C GLU A 33 -15.87 7.11 4.05
N ILE A 34 -14.82 7.41 3.26
CA ILE A 34 -13.43 7.23 3.69
C ILE A 34 -13.09 8.38 4.62
N VAL A 35 -13.19 8.07 5.91
CA VAL A 35 -12.51 8.74 7.03
C VAL A 35 -11.10 9.11 6.59
N ASP A 36 -10.82 10.41 6.64
CA ASP A 36 -9.55 11.11 6.46
C ASP A 36 -8.46 10.33 5.68
N LEU A 37 -8.25 10.68 4.40
CA LEU A 37 -7.19 10.10 3.55
C LEU A 37 -5.79 10.19 4.21
N GLU A 38 -5.58 11.12 5.16
CA GLU A 38 -4.36 11.20 5.96
C GLU A 38 -4.18 9.99 6.90
N ASP A 39 -5.26 9.43 7.45
CA ASP A 39 -5.24 8.27 8.33
C ASP A 39 -4.94 6.96 7.57
N LEU A 40 -5.13 6.94 6.24
CA LEU A 40 -4.75 5.81 5.39
C LEU A 40 -3.24 5.75 5.12
N ARG A 41 -2.49 6.81 5.45
CA ARG A 41 -1.03 6.83 5.23
C ARG A 41 -0.36 5.91 6.24
N SER A 42 0.50 5.02 5.73
CA SER A 42 1.34 4.22 6.61
C SER A 42 2.22 5.15 7.45
N VAL A 43 2.40 4.80 8.73
CA VAL A 43 3.17 5.63 9.65
C VAL A 43 4.58 5.85 9.06
N PRO A 44 5.03 7.12 8.94
CA PRO A 44 6.34 7.42 8.38
C PRO A 44 7.42 6.64 9.12
N LEU A 45 8.32 6.00 8.36
CA LEU A 45 9.52 5.43 8.97
C LEU A 45 10.42 6.57 9.48
N PRO A 46 11.22 6.35 10.54
CA PRO A 46 12.12 7.36 11.07
C PRO A 46 13.07 7.88 9.99
N LEU A 47 12.96 9.18 9.66
CA LEU A 47 13.66 9.83 8.54
C LEU A 47 15.20 9.83 8.65
N HIS A 48 15.75 9.49 9.82
CA HIS A 48 17.16 9.71 10.17
C HIS A 48 17.99 8.43 10.28
N HIS A 49 17.40 7.24 10.06
CA HIS A 49 18.14 6.00 10.01
C HIS A 49 18.28 5.55 8.55
N ARG A 50 19.51 5.36 8.07
CA ARG A 50 19.72 4.77 6.74
C ARG A 50 19.18 3.35 6.76
N LEU A 51 18.17 3.11 5.94
CA LEU A 51 17.55 1.80 5.81
C LEU A 51 18.37 0.94 4.83
N ASP A 52 18.92 -0.19 5.29
CA ASP A 52 19.69 -1.07 4.42
C ASP A 52 18.78 -1.87 3.48
N LEU A 53 17.68 -2.39 4.02
CA LEU A 53 16.73 -3.20 3.26
C LEU A 53 15.29 -2.81 3.57
N PHE A 54 14.53 -2.58 2.51
CA PHE A 54 13.07 -2.52 2.56
C PHE A 54 12.46 -3.81 2.02
N ILE A 55 11.53 -4.41 2.77
CA ILE A 55 10.77 -5.60 2.36
C ILE A 55 9.30 -5.22 2.23
N GLY A 56 8.79 -5.22 1.00
CA GLY A 56 7.36 -5.12 0.72
C GLY A 56 6.74 -6.51 0.65
N VAL A 57 5.75 -6.78 1.49
CA VAL A 57 5.04 -8.07 1.53
C VAL A 57 3.67 -7.94 0.91
N PHE A 58 3.36 -8.74 -0.10
CA PHE A 58 2.00 -8.83 -0.63
C PHE A 58 1.10 -9.54 0.34
N SER A 59 -0.03 -8.93 0.63
CA SER A 59 -1.11 -9.55 1.39
C SER A 59 -2.46 -9.01 0.93
N THR A 60 -3.54 -9.75 1.20
CA THR A 60 -4.92 -9.33 0.95
C THR A 60 -5.61 -8.97 2.25
N ALA A 61 -6.62 -8.10 2.22
CA ALA A 61 -7.29 -7.59 3.42
C ALA A 61 -7.67 -8.68 4.43
N ASN A 62 -8.22 -9.81 3.97
CA ASN A 62 -8.68 -10.93 4.81
C ASN A 62 -7.56 -11.86 5.33
N ASN A 63 -6.30 -11.68 4.93
CA ASN A 63 -5.17 -12.54 5.34
C ASN A 63 -4.55 -12.15 6.70
N PHE A 64 -5.37 -11.78 7.68
CA PHE A 64 -4.95 -11.37 9.02
C PHE A 64 -4.01 -12.37 9.70
N LYS A 65 -4.34 -13.67 9.61
CA LYS A 65 -3.55 -14.74 10.25
C LYS A 65 -2.16 -14.89 9.62
N ARG A 66 -2.04 -14.69 8.31
CA ARG A 66 -0.76 -14.77 7.60
C ARG A 66 0.15 -13.60 7.99
N ARG A 67 -0.39 -12.38 7.99
CA ARG A 67 0.36 -11.20 8.49
C ARG A 67 0.81 -11.39 9.93
N MET A 68 -0.06 -11.90 10.80
CA MET A 68 0.31 -12.19 12.19
C MET A 68 1.37 -13.29 12.33
N ALA A 69 1.36 -14.31 11.47
CA ALA A 69 2.40 -15.33 11.44
C ALA A 69 3.76 -14.72 11.05
N VAL A 70 3.80 -13.90 9.99
CA VAL A 70 4.99 -13.17 9.56
C VAL A 70 5.52 -12.25 10.67
N ARG A 71 4.63 -11.47 11.31
CA ARG A 71 4.97 -10.61 12.47
C ARG A 71 5.60 -11.40 13.61
N ARG A 72 5.10 -12.60 13.91
CA ARG A 72 5.59 -13.45 15.01
C ARG A 72 6.81 -14.29 14.65
N ALA A 73 7.12 -14.41 13.36
CA ALA A 73 8.23 -15.20 12.84
C ALA A 73 9.42 -14.29 12.47
N TRP A 74 9.77 -14.20 11.18
CA TRP A 74 11.02 -13.57 10.73
C TRP A 74 11.04 -12.04 10.92
N MET A 75 9.90 -11.37 11.08
CA MET A 75 9.90 -9.96 11.52
C MET A 75 10.48 -9.78 12.93
N GLN A 76 10.68 -10.86 13.70
CA GLN A 76 11.33 -10.85 15.00
C GLN A 76 12.86 -10.93 14.93
N TYR A 77 13.47 -10.95 13.75
CA TYR A 77 14.93 -10.91 13.65
C TYR A 77 15.48 -9.58 14.19
N PRO A 78 16.68 -9.59 14.82
CA PRO A 78 17.27 -8.38 15.41
C PRO A 78 17.40 -7.20 14.43
N ALA A 79 17.72 -7.47 13.16
CA ALA A 79 17.88 -6.42 12.14
C ALA A 79 16.57 -5.67 11.86
N VAL A 80 15.43 -6.36 11.89
CA VAL A 80 14.11 -5.75 11.72
C VAL A 80 13.74 -4.96 12.98
N LYS A 81 13.92 -5.56 14.17
CA LYS A 81 13.61 -4.88 15.45
C LYS A 81 14.49 -3.67 15.74
N ALA A 82 15.73 -3.68 15.28
CA ALA A 82 16.67 -2.57 15.41
C ALA A 82 16.42 -1.46 14.36
N GLY A 83 15.55 -1.69 13.38
CA GLY A 83 15.21 -0.71 12.34
C GLY A 83 16.20 -0.62 11.17
N ALA A 84 17.18 -1.52 11.08
CA ALA A 84 18.07 -1.62 9.91
C ALA A 84 17.33 -2.19 8.69
N VAL A 85 16.28 -2.98 8.93
CA VAL A 85 15.37 -3.52 7.92
C VAL A 85 13.94 -3.08 8.26
N ALA A 86 13.19 -2.63 7.25
CA ALA A 86 11.80 -2.24 7.39
C ALA A 86 10.91 -3.14 6.57
N VAL A 87 9.76 -3.48 7.13
CA VAL A 87 8.78 -4.37 6.53
C VAL A 87 7.44 -3.66 6.46
N ARG A 88 6.79 -3.72 5.30
CA ARG A 88 5.43 -3.19 5.10
C ARG A 88 4.58 -4.20 4.34
N PHE A 89 3.37 -4.45 4.82
CA PHE A 89 2.36 -5.21 4.08
C PHE A 89 1.63 -4.31 3.11
N PHE A 90 1.61 -4.64 1.83
CA PHE A 90 0.86 -3.91 0.80
C PHE A 90 -0.48 -4.59 0.58
N VAL A 91 -1.53 -3.94 1.09
CA VAL A 91 -2.87 -4.52 1.22
C VAL A 91 -3.88 -3.64 0.49
N GLY A 92 -4.66 -4.21 -0.44
CA GLY A 92 -5.79 -3.52 -1.04
C GLY A 92 -7.06 -3.67 -0.21
N LEU A 93 -8.08 -2.88 -0.56
CA LEU A 93 -9.41 -2.99 0.05
C LEU A 93 -10.08 -4.32 -0.28
N HIS A 94 -10.98 -4.77 0.58
CA HIS A 94 -11.84 -5.92 0.33
C HIS A 94 -13.23 -5.47 -0.15
N LYS A 95 -13.94 -6.35 -0.87
CA LYS A 95 -15.35 -6.13 -1.24
C LYS A 95 -16.32 -6.14 -0.05
N ASN A 96 -15.90 -6.74 1.06
CA ASN A 96 -16.71 -6.85 2.27
C ASN A 96 -16.27 -5.76 3.25
N GLN A 97 -17.19 -4.85 3.57
CA GLN A 97 -16.95 -3.72 4.46
C GLN A 97 -16.44 -4.16 5.85
N ILE A 98 -16.98 -5.25 6.40
CA ILE A 98 -16.58 -5.78 7.72
C ILE A 98 -15.09 -6.14 7.73
N VAL A 99 -14.58 -6.68 6.62
CA VAL A 99 -13.15 -7.00 6.49
C VAL A 99 -12.31 -5.71 6.44
N ASN A 100 -12.83 -4.62 5.87
CA ASN A 100 -12.14 -3.34 5.83
C ASN A 100 -12.10 -2.67 7.22
N GLU A 101 -13.17 -2.79 8.01
CA GLU A 101 -13.22 -2.32 9.40
C GLU A 101 -12.22 -3.07 10.30
N GLU A 102 -12.11 -4.39 10.14
CA GLU A 102 -11.10 -5.20 10.82
C GLU A 102 -9.68 -4.83 10.36
N LEU A 103 -9.48 -4.62 9.05
CA LEU A 103 -8.21 -4.14 8.49
C LEU A 103 -7.82 -2.78 9.03
N TRP A 104 -8.79 -1.89 9.21
CA TRP A 104 -8.57 -0.57 9.82
C TRP A 104 -8.03 -0.70 11.23
N THR A 105 -8.67 -1.56 12.04
CA THR A 105 -8.24 -1.84 13.41
C THR A 105 -6.81 -2.40 13.44
N GLU A 106 -6.49 -3.32 12.52
CA GLU A 106 -5.15 -3.89 12.39
C GLU A 106 -4.10 -2.85 11.99
N LEU A 107 -4.41 -1.99 11.00
CA LEU A 107 -3.54 -0.92 10.53
C LEU A 107 -3.17 0.03 11.67
N GLN A 108 -4.17 0.45 12.45
CA GLN A 108 -3.96 1.32 13.60
C GLN A 108 -3.14 0.64 14.72
N THR A 109 -3.32 -0.66 14.90
CA THR A 109 -2.64 -1.44 15.95
C THR A 109 -1.17 -1.67 15.63
N TYR A 110 -0.85 -2.15 14.43
CA TYR A 110 0.50 -2.60 14.09
C TYR A 110 1.31 -1.58 13.29
N ARG A 111 0.66 -0.63 12.61
CA ARG A 111 1.31 0.47 11.88
C ARG A 111 2.36 -0.01 10.86
N ASP A 112 2.15 -1.20 10.31
CA ASP A 112 3.02 -1.87 9.35
C ASP A 112 2.33 -2.23 8.03
N ILE A 113 1.13 -1.69 7.82
CA ILE A 113 0.35 -1.85 6.58
C ILE A 113 0.48 -0.56 5.75
N GLN A 114 0.83 -0.73 4.48
CA GLN A 114 0.62 0.26 3.42
C GLN A 114 -0.68 -0.11 2.71
N LEU A 115 -1.74 0.65 2.98
CA LEU A 115 -3.02 0.46 2.31
C LEU A 115 -2.92 0.95 0.86
N MET A 116 -3.49 0.18 -0.05
CA MET A 116 -3.60 0.49 -1.46
C MET A 116 -5.02 0.96 -1.75
N PRO A 117 -5.21 2.11 -2.45
CA PRO A 117 -6.52 2.72 -2.67
C PRO A 117 -7.30 2.02 -3.81
N PHE A 118 -7.34 0.69 -3.80
CA PHE A 118 -8.09 -0.12 -4.75
C PHE A 118 -8.53 -1.43 -4.11
N VAL A 119 -9.63 -1.98 -4.61
CA VAL A 119 -10.08 -3.33 -4.23
C VAL A 119 -9.11 -4.35 -4.77
N ASP A 120 -8.67 -5.27 -3.91
CA ASP A 120 -7.63 -6.24 -4.23
C ASP A 120 -8.13 -7.27 -5.24
N TYR A 121 -7.42 -7.37 -6.38
CA TYR A 121 -7.63 -8.40 -7.39
C TYR A 121 -6.28 -8.89 -7.88
N TYR A 122 -6.22 -10.16 -8.29
CA TYR A 122 -4.99 -10.75 -8.84
C TYR A 122 -4.42 -9.96 -10.02
N SER A 123 -5.28 -9.41 -10.88
CA SER A 123 -4.87 -8.57 -12.02
C SER A 123 -4.18 -7.26 -11.61
N LEU A 124 -4.32 -6.82 -10.35
CA LEU A 124 -3.73 -5.60 -9.82
C LEU A 124 -2.42 -5.83 -9.06
N ILE A 125 -1.90 -7.07 -9.07
CA ILE A 125 -0.60 -7.40 -8.48
C ILE A 125 0.53 -6.51 -9.01
N THR A 126 0.51 -6.19 -10.31
CA THR A 126 1.50 -5.30 -10.94
C THR A 126 1.53 -3.93 -10.26
N TRP A 127 0.36 -3.38 -9.90
CA TRP A 127 0.27 -2.10 -9.20
C TRP A 127 0.89 -2.16 -7.80
N LYS A 128 0.71 -3.28 -7.08
CA LYS A 128 1.38 -3.48 -5.79
C LYS A 128 2.89 -3.56 -5.94
N THR A 129 3.40 -4.21 -6.97
CA THR A 129 4.85 -4.26 -7.24
C THR A 129 5.40 -2.85 -7.45
N VAL A 130 4.75 -2.06 -8.31
CA VAL A 130 5.16 -0.67 -8.56
C VAL A 130 5.12 0.16 -7.28
N ALA A 131 4.09 -0.03 -6.44
CA ALA A 131 4.00 0.65 -5.15
C ALA A 131 5.13 0.28 -4.19
N ILE A 132 5.54 -0.99 -4.12
CA ILE A 132 6.71 -1.42 -3.34
C ILE A 132 7.97 -0.72 -3.84
N CYS A 133 8.17 -0.66 -5.17
CA CYS A 133 9.32 0.01 -5.75
C CYS A 133 9.36 1.49 -5.38
N ILE A 134 8.26 2.22 -5.60
CA ILE A 134 8.15 3.65 -5.27
C ILE A 134 8.37 3.88 -3.78
N PHE A 135 7.75 3.06 -2.92
CA PHE A 135 7.91 3.22 -1.48
C PHE A 135 9.38 3.01 -1.07
N GLY A 136 10.00 1.94 -1.59
CA GLY A 136 11.40 1.61 -1.33
C GLY A 136 12.39 2.67 -1.79
N THR A 137 12.19 3.28 -2.96
CA THR A 137 13.16 4.23 -3.55
C THR A 137 12.87 5.68 -3.17
N GLU A 138 11.61 6.12 -3.27
CA GLU A 138 11.22 7.53 -3.13
C GLU A 138 10.77 7.88 -1.72
N VAL A 139 10.09 6.97 -1.01
CA VAL A 139 9.53 7.26 0.31
C VAL A 139 10.54 7.00 1.42
N VAL A 140 11.22 5.84 1.38
CA VAL A 140 12.16 5.43 2.44
C VAL A 140 13.62 5.42 2.01
N THR A 141 13.88 5.49 0.70
CA THR A 141 15.23 5.54 0.11
C THR A 141 16.16 4.44 0.65
N ALA A 142 15.69 3.20 0.58
CA ALA A 142 16.44 2.02 1.03
C ALA A 142 17.59 1.68 0.07
N LYS A 143 18.68 1.10 0.60
CA LYS A 143 19.78 0.60 -0.25
C LYS A 143 19.36 -0.58 -1.11
N TYR A 144 18.51 -1.45 -0.58
CA TYR A 144 17.95 -2.60 -1.28
C TYR A 144 16.44 -2.67 -1.08
N VAL A 145 15.74 -3.19 -2.09
CA VAL A 145 14.29 -3.45 -2.06
C VAL A 145 14.05 -4.91 -2.36
N MET A 146 13.27 -5.58 -1.53
CA MET A 146 12.82 -6.96 -1.69
C MET A 146 11.30 -6.99 -1.70
N LYS A 147 10.74 -7.82 -2.58
CA LYS A 147 9.32 -8.20 -2.58
C LYS A 147 9.18 -9.61 -2.00
N HIS A 148 8.13 -9.85 -1.21
CA HIS A 148 7.78 -11.14 -0.63
C HIS A 148 6.26 -11.39 -0.69
N ASP A 149 5.80 -12.63 -0.58
CA ASP A 149 4.36 -13.00 -0.42
C ASP A 149 4.05 -13.35 1.04
N ASP A 150 2.79 -13.29 1.46
CA ASP A 150 2.41 -13.59 2.86
C ASP A 150 2.34 -15.09 3.21
N ASP A 151 2.62 -15.97 2.25
CA ASP A 151 2.66 -17.43 2.41
C ASP A 151 3.97 -18.09 1.99
N ALA A 152 5.00 -17.30 1.71
CA ALA A 152 6.35 -17.78 1.51
C ALA A 152 7.08 -18.07 2.84
#